data_AF-A0A949Z9F2-F1
#
_entry.id   AF-A0A949Z9F2-F1
#
_cell.length_a   1.000
_cell.length_b   1.000
_cell.length_c   1.000
_cell.angle_alpha   90.00
_cell.angle_beta   90.00
_cell.angle_gamma   90.00
#
_symmetry.space_group_name_H-M   'P 1'
#
loop_
_entity.id
_entity.type
_entity.pdbx_description
1 polymer ?
#
loop_
_entity_poly.entity_id
_entity_poly.type
_entity_poly.pdbx_seq_one_letter_code
_entity_poly.pdbx_strand_id
1 'polypeptide(L)'
;MTRLLFLFAGALATALLLCAGPVQAAAQYFVVAAPLRGTEAPADEYFGPYRLSSLSIRNAISDMMIEGNSPLALPLQRDRIEAVRAALPLWAQAYPHDPWVPSSTFKFAQFLSGKGVAAFDPAALGLFSYLVWAYPHTWYATQAQVALDSFDMLPPFDQLAGPTVGQLANVSEVSLRSLSVRHQR
;
A
#
# COMPACT_ATOMS: atom_id res chain seq x y z
N MET A 1 62.21 84.22 26.65
CA MET A 1 62.00 84.03 25.20
C MET A 1 60.68 83.29 25.03
N THR A 2 59.57 84.00 24.80
CA THR A 2 58.88 84.17 23.48
C THR A 2 57.82 83.06 23.27
N ARG A 3 56.56 83.26 23.71
CA ARG A 3 55.35 83.67 22.94
C ARG A 3 54.84 82.66 21.88
N LEU A 4 53.52 82.36 21.97
CA LEU A 4 52.48 81.97 20.96
C LEU A 4 51.65 80.79 21.54
N LEU A 5 50.37 80.85 21.92
CA LEU A 5 49.19 81.64 21.54
C LEU A 5 48.72 81.41 20.09
N PHE A 6 48.00 80.32 19.85
CA PHE A 6 46.95 80.17 18.81
C PHE A 6 45.93 79.13 19.32
N LEU A 7 44.71 79.51 19.69
CA LEU A 7 43.52 79.66 18.82
C LEU A 7 43.19 78.37 18.06
N PHE A 8 42.34 77.51 18.65
CA PHE A 8 41.38 76.71 17.90
C PHE A 8 40.07 76.67 18.67
N ALA A 9 39.30 77.74 18.48
CA ALA A 9 37.86 77.72 18.64
C ALA A 9 37.26 77.16 17.33
N GLY A 10 36.34 76.22 17.46
CA GLY A 10 35.48 75.81 16.35
C GLY A 10 35.51 74.33 16.05
N ALA A 11 34.54 73.61 16.61
CA ALA A 11 33.80 72.55 15.92
C ALA A 11 32.78 71.94 16.91
N LEU A 12 31.86 72.77 17.39
CA LEU A 12 30.61 72.29 17.99
C LEU A 12 29.57 72.28 16.88
N ALA A 13 28.79 71.19 16.82
CA ALA A 13 27.60 70.99 15.97
C ALA A 13 27.80 70.34 14.59
N THR A 14 28.08 69.03 14.54
CA THR A 14 27.55 68.18 13.44
C THR A 14 27.57 66.67 13.78
N ALA A 15 26.71 66.18 14.68
CA ALA A 15 26.59 64.72 14.90
C ALA A 15 25.22 64.29 15.47
N LEU A 16 24.12 64.64 14.81
CA LEU A 16 22.77 64.18 15.22
C LEU A 16 21.88 63.71 14.07
N LEU A 17 22.45 63.37 12.91
CA LEU A 17 21.70 63.16 11.66
C LEU A 17 21.96 61.82 10.95
N LEU A 18 22.16 60.72 11.67
CA LEU A 18 22.53 59.43 11.07
C LEU A 18 21.77 58.17 11.54
N CYS A 19 20.69 58.29 12.32
CA CYS A 19 19.94 57.10 12.79
C CYS A 19 18.58 56.88 12.11
N ALA A 20 18.32 57.50 10.95
CA ALA A 20 17.17 57.13 10.12
C ALA A 20 17.52 55.89 9.27
N GLY A 21 17.62 54.73 9.93
CA GLY A 21 17.70 53.45 9.22
C GLY A 21 16.42 53.25 8.39
N PRO A 22 16.51 52.61 7.22
CA PRO A 22 15.32 52.32 6.43
C PRO A 22 14.35 51.48 7.27
N VAL A 23 13.14 52.00 7.46
CA VAL A 23 12.05 51.21 8.04
C VAL A 23 11.71 50.14 7.01
N GLN A 24 12.29 48.94 7.14
CA GLN A 24 11.84 47.80 6.37
C GLN A 24 10.40 47.50 6.80
N ALA A 25 9.45 47.87 5.93
CA ALA A 25 8.08 47.45 6.06
C ALA A 25 8.06 45.91 6.12
N ALA A 26 7.55 45.36 7.23
CA ALA A 26 7.42 43.93 7.40
C ALA A 26 6.56 43.39 6.25
N ALA A 27 7.14 42.50 5.44
CA ALA A 27 6.41 41.83 4.37
C ALA A 27 5.26 41.06 4.99
N GLN A 28 4.02 41.48 4.71
CA GLN A 28 2.84 40.73 5.09
C GLN A 28 2.67 39.59 4.09
N TYR A 29 2.80 38.36 4.57
CA TYR A 29 2.55 37.16 3.78
C TYR A 29 1.20 36.57 4.19
N PHE A 30 0.36 36.31 3.20
CA PHE A 30 -0.89 35.57 3.39
C PHE A 30 -0.56 34.08 3.38
N VAL A 31 -0.62 33.44 4.56
CA VAL A 31 -0.55 31.98 4.66
C VAL A 31 -1.95 31.43 4.44
N VAL A 32 -2.20 30.87 3.26
CA VAL A 32 -3.38 30.04 3.03
C VAL A 32 -3.03 28.64 3.52
N ALA A 33 -3.52 28.27 4.70
CA ALA A 33 -3.39 26.90 5.18
C ALA A 33 -4.19 25.98 4.24
N ALA A 34 -3.54 24.96 3.67
CA ALA A 34 -4.24 23.92 2.96
C ALA A 34 -5.25 23.25 3.92
N PRO A 35 -6.49 23.00 3.50
CA PRO A 35 -7.45 22.31 4.36
C PRO A 35 -6.84 20.99 4.83
N LEU A 36 -6.90 20.74 6.14
CA LEU A 36 -6.51 19.48 6.75
C LEU A 36 -7.45 18.38 6.22
N ARG A 37 -7.16 17.85 5.04
CA ARG A 37 -7.71 16.58 4.62
C ARG A 37 -7.05 15.55 5.52
N GLY A 38 -7.84 14.94 6.42
CA GLY A 38 -7.37 13.80 7.19
C GLY A 38 -6.74 12.81 6.21
N THR A 39 -5.46 12.49 6.42
CA THR A 39 -4.76 11.53 5.56
C THR A 39 -5.34 10.13 5.75
N GLU A 40 -5.91 9.86 6.92
CA GLU A 40 -6.53 8.59 7.30
C GLU A 40 -8.05 8.65 7.13
N ALA A 41 -8.63 7.54 6.65
CA ALA A 41 -10.07 7.41 6.53
C ALA A 41 -10.73 7.39 7.93
N PRO A 42 -11.82 8.14 8.16
CA PRO A 42 -12.61 8.04 9.37
C PRO A 42 -13.15 6.61 9.58
N ALA A 43 -13.21 6.17 10.83
CA ALA A 43 -13.69 4.82 11.18
C ALA A 43 -15.16 4.58 10.76
N ASP A 44 -15.97 5.64 10.73
CA ASP A 44 -17.40 5.59 10.42
C ASP A 44 -17.72 5.69 8.93
N GLU A 45 -16.71 5.81 8.06
CA GLU A 45 -16.92 5.82 6.62
C GLU A 45 -16.97 4.41 6.05
N TYR A 46 -17.89 4.21 5.10
CA TYR A 46 -18.18 2.90 4.51
C TYR A 46 -17.97 2.92 3.01
N PHE A 47 -17.31 1.88 2.50
CA PHE A 47 -16.94 1.74 1.11
C PHE A 47 -17.65 0.57 0.45
N GLY A 48 -18.09 0.78 -0.80
CA GLY A 48 -18.67 -0.25 -1.65
C GLY A 48 -20.08 -0.73 -1.23
N PRO A 49 -20.63 -1.69 -1.99
CA PRO A 49 -22.00 -2.18 -1.79
C PRO A 49 -22.17 -2.95 -0.47
N TYR A 50 -21.09 -3.53 0.04
CA TYR A 50 -21.08 -4.27 1.31
C TYR A 50 -20.91 -3.37 2.54
N ARG A 51 -20.77 -2.05 2.35
CA ARG A 51 -20.56 -1.06 3.42
C ARG A 51 -19.47 -1.50 4.40
N LEU A 52 -18.27 -1.76 3.89
CA LEU A 52 -17.12 -2.05 4.74
C LEU A 52 -16.39 -0.76 5.13
N SER A 53 -16.08 -0.60 6.41
CA SER A 53 -15.15 0.45 6.85
C SER A 53 -13.69 0.05 6.61
N SER A 54 -12.77 1.01 6.71
CA SER A 54 -11.32 0.75 6.59
C SER A 54 -10.84 -0.33 7.58
N LEU A 55 -11.36 -0.31 8.81
CA LEU A 55 -11.08 -1.33 9.82
C LEU A 55 -11.66 -2.69 9.44
N SER A 56 -12.91 -2.74 8.99
CA SER A 56 -13.55 -4.00 8.57
C SER A 56 -12.86 -4.63 7.37
N ILE A 57 -12.39 -3.83 6.40
CA ILE A 57 -11.59 -4.31 5.26
C ILE A 57 -10.31 -4.99 5.77
N ARG A 58 -9.57 -4.33 6.66
CA ARG A 58 -8.30 -4.85 7.22
C ARG A 58 -8.52 -6.14 8.01
N ASN A 59 -9.54 -6.19 8.85
CA ASN A 59 -9.87 -7.38 9.64
C ASN A 59 -10.26 -8.54 8.73
N ALA A 60 -11.13 -8.31 7.74
CA ALA A 60 -11.52 -9.34 6.77
C ALA A 60 -10.32 -9.92 6.03
N ILE A 61 -9.37 -9.08 5.58
CA ILE A 61 -8.13 -9.55 4.95
C ILE A 61 -7.31 -10.40 5.93
N SER A 62 -7.12 -9.92 7.16
CA SER A 62 -6.35 -10.64 8.18
C SER A 62 -6.94 -12.00 8.51
N ASP A 63 -8.26 -12.06 8.73
CA ASP A 63 -8.97 -13.30 9.06
C ASP A 63 -8.86 -14.32 7.92
N MET A 64 -9.04 -13.88 6.67
CA MET A 64 -8.86 -14.74 5.51
C MET A 64 -7.43 -15.26 5.37
N MET A 65 -6.41 -14.44 5.70
CA MET A 65 -5.02 -14.88 5.71
C MET A 65 -4.74 -15.92 6.81
N ILE A 66 -5.34 -15.77 7.99
CA ILE A 66 -5.22 -16.73 9.11
C ILE A 66 -5.87 -18.07 8.75
N GLU A 67 -7.04 -18.03 8.13
CA GLU A 67 -7.72 -19.23 7.61
C GLU A 67 -6.92 -19.93 6.48
N GLY A 68 -6.04 -19.19 5.80
CA GLY A 68 -5.06 -19.72 4.87
C GLY A 68 -5.59 -20.00 3.46
N ASN A 69 -4.80 -20.75 2.68
CA ASN A 69 -5.00 -20.99 1.24
C ASN A 69 -5.55 -22.39 0.93
N SER A 70 -6.07 -23.11 1.93
CA SER A 70 -6.69 -24.41 1.70
C SER A 70 -7.87 -24.30 0.73
N PRO A 71 -8.03 -25.20 -0.25
CA PRO A 71 -9.22 -25.27 -1.09
C PRO A 71 -10.52 -25.39 -0.28
N LEU A 72 -10.47 -25.96 0.93
CA LEU A 72 -11.61 -26.08 1.83
C LEU A 72 -12.02 -24.74 2.48
N ALA A 73 -11.10 -23.78 2.57
CA ALA A 73 -11.39 -22.45 3.11
C ALA A 73 -12.08 -21.55 2.07
N LEU A 74 -11.86 -21.80 0.77
CA LEU A 74 -12.33 -20.93 -0.30
C LEU A 74 -13.86 -20.71 -0.31
N PRO A 75 -14.72 -21.73 -0.13
CA PRO A 75 -16.16 -21.51 -0.04
C PRO A 75 -16.56 -20.60 1.13
N LEU A 76 -15.86 -20.69 2.26
CA LEU A 76 -16.15 -19.89 3.46
C LEU A 76 -15.67 -18.43 3.35
N GLN A 77 -14.74 -18.18 2.43
CA GLN A 77 -14.12 -16.88 2.21
C GLN A 77 -14.73 -16.10 1.05
N ARG A 78 -15.46 -16.76 0.15
CA ARG A 78 -15.97 -16.18 -1.10
C ARG A 78 -16.64 -14.81 -0.89
N ASP A 79 -17.57 -14.72 0.05
CA ASP A 79 -18.31 -13.46 0.28
C ASP A 79 -17.41 -12.36 0.83
N ARG A 80 -16.42 -12.70 1.68
CA ARG A 80 -15.44 -11.73 2.20
C ARG A 80 -14.49 -11.26 1.10
N ILE A 81 -14.08 -12.16 0.20
CA ILE A 81 -13.27 -11.82 -0.97
C ILE A 81 -14.00 -10.79 -1.83
N GLU A 82 -15.26 -11.06 -2.18
CA GLU A 82 -16.06 -10.15 -3.00
C GLU A 82 -16.29 -8.81 -2.30
N ALA A 83 -16.55 -8.82 -1.00
CA ALA A 83 -16.75 -7.61 -0.22
C ALA A 83 -15.51 -6.72 -0.19
N VAL A 84 -14.34 -7.31 0.09
CA VAL A 84 -13.05 -6.59 0.09
C VAL A 84 -12.71 -6.10 -1.32
N ARG A 85 -12.90 -6.93 -2.36
CA ARG A 85 -12.64 -6.59 -3.76
C ARG A 85 -13.45 -5.38 -4.23
N ALA A 86 -14.70 -5.26 -3.78
CA ALA A 86 -15.57 -4.13 -4.13
C ALA A 86 -15.28 -2.86 -3.31
N ALA A 87 -14.84 -3.00 -2.05
CA ALA A 87 -14.67 -1.87 -1.13
C ALA A 87 -13.26 -1.25 -1.20
N LEU A 88 -12.21 -2.06 -1.32
CA LEU A 88 -10.82 -1.62 -1.23
C LEU A 88 -10.42 -0.56 -2.28
N PRO A 89 -10.80 -0.66 -3.56
CA PRO A 89 -10.49 0.38 -4.55
C PRO A 89 -11.17 1.71 -4.23
N LEU A 90 -12.38 1.68 -3.66
CA LEU A 90 -13.11 2.89 -3.29
C LEU A 90 -12.50 3.57 -2.07
N TRP A 91 -12.05 2.79 -1.08
CA TRP A 91 -11.26 3.32 0.02
C TRP A 91 -9.97 3.98 -0.49
N ALA A 92 -9.23 3.30 -1.37
CA ALA A 92 -7.99 3.82 -1.94
C ALA A 92 -8.20 5.08 -2.80
N GLN A 93 -9.34 5.19 -3.48
CA GLN A 93 -9.71 6.37 -4.26
C GLN A 93 -10.08 7.56 -3.37
N ALA A 94 -10.85 7.33 -2.31
CA ALA A 94 -11.28 8.38 -1.39
C ALA A 94 -10.11 8.90 -0.53
N TYR A 95 -9.21 8.01 -0.12
CA TYR A 95 -8.10 8.28 0.79
C TYR A 95 -6.76 7.76 0.25
N PRO A 96 -6.23 8.36 -0.85
CA PRO A 96 -4.98 7.89 -1.47
C PRO A 96 -3.72 8.16 -0.63
N HIS A 97 -3.84 8.87 0.48
CA HIS A 97 -2.73 9.14 1.41
C HIS A 97 -2.88 8.38 2.74
N ASP A 98 -3.86 7.49 2.85
CA ASP A 98 -4.05 6.67 4.04
C ASP A 98 -2.91 5.65 4.14
N PRO A 99 -2.12 5.67 5.23
CA PRO A 99 -0.95 4.81 5.37
C PRO A 99 -1.30 3.31 5.39
N TRP A 100 -2.56 2.96 5.66
CA TRP A 100 -3.01 1.57 5.68
C TRP A 100 -3.35 1.00 4.31
N VAL A 101 -3.68 1.85 3.33
CA VAL A 101 -4.10 1.40 1.99
C VAL A 101 -3.01 0.58 1.29
N PRO A 102 -1.74 1.02 1.19
CA PRO A 102 -0.71 0.23 0.53
C PRO A 102 -0.53 -1.16 1.15
N SER A 103 -0.52 -1.24 2.49
CA SER A 103 -0.35 -2.50 3.21
C SER A 103 -1.52 -3.45 3.02
N SER A 104 -2.75 -2.93 3.01
CA SER A 104 -3.98 -3.71 2.87
C SER A 104 -4.11 -4.24 1.44
N THR A 105 -3.84 -3.38 0.45
CA THR A 105 -3.78 -3.76 -0.96
C THR A 105 -2.73 -4.84 -1.22
N PHE A 106 -1.53 -4.70 -0.67
CA PHE A 106 -0.48 -5.70 -0.86
C PHE A 106 -0.87 -7.06 -0.26
N LYS A 107 -1.34 -7.06 0.99
CA LYS A 107 -1.79 -8.29 1.67
C LYS A 107 -2.94 -8.97 0.93
N PHE A 108 -3.91 -8.19 0.44
CA PHE A 108 -5.02 -8.74 -0.31
C PHE A 108 -4.58 -9.32 -1.66
N ALA A 109 -3.69 -8.63 -2.39
CA ALA A 109 -3.12 -9.12 -3.64
C ALA A 109 -2.34 -10.43 -3.43
N GLN A 110 -1.50 -10.49 -2.38
CA GLN A 110 -0.75 -11.68 -2.00
C GLN A 110 -1.67 -12.83 -1.60
N PHE A 111 -2.73 -12.55 -0.85
CA PHE A 111 -3.73 -13.53 -0.49
C PHE A 111 -4.44 -14.13 -1.73
N LEU A 112 -4.87 -13.28 -2.67
CA LEU A 112 -5.52 -13.71 -3.91
C LEU A 112 -4.58 -14.58 -4.77
N SER A 113 -3.33 -14.12 -4.98
CA SER A 113 -2.31 -14.89 -5.69
C SER A 113 -2.02 -16.23 -5.01
N GLY A 114 -1.93 -16.23 -3.68
CA GLY A 114 -1.66 -17.43 -2.89
C GLY A 114 -2.77 -18.50 -2.96
N LYS A 115 -3.95 -18.18 -3.49
CA LYS A 115 -5.01 -19.18 -3.73
C LYS A 115 -4.68 -20.16 -4.84
N GLY A 116 -3.83 -19.80 -5.80
CA GLY A 116 -3.55 -20.64 -6.96
C GLY A 116 -4.80 -21.00 -7.78
N VAL A 117 -5.77 -20.08 -7.83
CA VAL A 117 -6.98 -20.21 -8.65
C VAL A 117 -6.88 -19.17 -9.76
N ALA A 118 -6.84 -19.62 -11.02
CA ALA A 118 -6.61 -18.77 -12.18
C ALA A 118 -7.59 -17.58 -12.29
N ALA A 119 -8.81 -17.73 -11.76
CA ALA A 119 -9.81 -16.66 -11.72
C ALA A 119 -9.39 -15.45 -10.85
N PHE A 120 -8.48 -15.64 -9.88
CA PHE A 120 -8.01 -14.56 -9.00
C PHE A 120 -6.74 -13.86 -9.50
N ASP A 121 -6.00 -14.47 -10.42
CA ASP A 121 -4.73 -13.93 -10.91
C ASP A 121 -4.87 -12.53 -11.53
N PRO A 122 -5.87 -12.24 -12.39
CA PRO A 122 -6.04 -10.89 -12.94
C PRO A 122 -6.29 -9.84 -11.86
N ALA A 123 -7.01 -10.20 -10.79
CA ALA A 123 -7.28 -9.29 -9.68
C ALA A 123 -6.01 -9.05 -8.84
N ALA A 124 -5.24 -10.09 -8.56
CA ALA A 124 -3.96 -9.97 -7.85
C ALA A 124 -2.97 -9.10 -8.64
N LEU A 125 -2.80 -9.38 -9.94
CA LEU A 125 -1.95 -8.61 -10.86
C LEU A 125 -2.37 -7.13 -10.92
N GLY A 126 -3.67 -6.86 -11.02
CA GLY A 126 -4.20 -5.50 -11.02
C GLY A 126 -3.85 -4.74 -9.74
N LEU A 127 -3.96 -5.38 -8.58
CA LEU A 127 -3.62 -4.77 -7.29
C LEU A 127 -2.11 -4.54 -7.12
N PHE A 128 -1.27 -5.49 -7.54
CA PHE A 128 0.18 -5.29 -7.52
C PHE A 128 0.61 -4.15 -8.46
N SER A 129 0.07 -4.12 -9.68
CA SER A 129 0.33 -3.03 -10.64
C SER A 129 -0.12 -1.68 -10.09
N TYR A 130 -1.29 -1.65 -9.43
CA TYR A 130 -1.79 -0.45 -8.77
C TYR A 130 -0.86 0.04 -7.67
N LEU A 131 -0.25 -0.84 -6.86
CA LEU A 131 0.73 -0.45 -5.84
C LEU A 131 1.97 0.20 -6.43
N VAL A 132 2.52 -0.38 -7.50
CA VAL A 132 3.71 0.17 -8.18
C VAL A 132 3.40 1.56 -8.74
N TRP A 133 2.23 1.74 -9.34
CA TRP A 133 1.83 3.00 -9.95
C TRP A 133 1.42 4.09 -8.94
N ALA A 134 0.56 3.77 -7.97
CA ALA A 134 -0.02 4.75 -7.05
C ALA A 134 0.86 5.01 -5.82
N TYR A 135 1.72 4.06 -5.43
CA TYR A 135 2.52 4.15 -4.20
C TYR A 135 4.02 3.83 -4.41
N PRO A 136 4.69 4.40 -5.44
CA PRO A 136 6.01 3.97 -5.91
C PRO A 136 7.13 4.08 -4.86
N HIS A 137 6.95 4.92 -3.84
CA HIS A 137 7.94 5.17 -2.79
C HIS A 137 7.70 4.35 -1.52
N THR A 138 6.77 3.39 -1.54
CA THR A 138 6.48 2.52 -0.40
C THR A 138 7.23 1.20 -0.53
N TRP A 139 7.58 0.57 0.60
CA TRP A 139 8.13 -0.79 0.61
C TRP A 139 7.19 -1.80 -0.09
N TYR A 140 5.87 -1.58 0.00
CA TYR A 140 4.87 -2.41 -0.66
C TYR A 140 4.93 -2.34 -2.19
N ALA A 141 5.29 -1.20 -2.79
CA ALA A 141 5.49 -1.11 -4.23
C ALA A 141 6.71 -1.91 -4.68
N THR A 142 7.82 -1.87 -3.92
CA THR A 142 8.98 -2.72 -4.20
C THR A 142 8.63 -4.20 -4.12
N GLN A 143 7.88 -4.63 -3.09
CA GLN A 143 7.43 -6.02 -2.98
C GLN A 143 6.42 -6.41 -4.07
N ALA A 144 5.54 -5.49 -4.45
CA ALA A 144 4.61 -5.70 -5.55
C ALA A 144 5.34 -5.88 -6.89
N GLN A 145 6.41 -5.12 -7.14
CA GLN A 145 7.24 -5.31 -8.33
C GLN A 145 7.88 -6.70 -8.34
N VAL A 146 8.47 -7.14 -7.23
CA VAL A 146 9.03 -8.51 -7.12
C VAL A 146 7.96 -9.58 -7.37
N ALA A 147 6.74 -9.38 -6.87
CA ALA A 147 5.63 -10.29 -7.14
C ALA A 147 5.26 -10.30 -8.63
N LEU A 148 5.15 -9.15 -9.29
CA LEU A 148 4.87 -9.05 -10.72
C LEU A 148 5.92 -9.77 -11.57
N ASP A 149 7.21 -9.58 -11.27
CA ASP A 149 8.31 -10.24 -11.97
C ASP A 149 8.23 -11.77 -11.86
N SER A 150 7.60 -12.29 -10.79
CA SER A 150 7.42 -13.74 -10.60
C SER A 150 6.25 -14.32 -11.40
N PHE A 151 5.23 -13.52 -11.74
CA PHE A 151 4.09 -13.97 -12.55
C PHE A 151 4.50 -14.25 -14.00
N ASP A 152 5.45 -13.49 -14.55
CA ASP A 152 5.96 -13.70 -15.92
C ASP A 152 6.66 -15.07 -16.09
N MET A 153 7.00 -15.75 -14.99
CA MET A 153 7.83 -16.96 -14.99
C MET A 153 7.05 -18.26 -14.81
N LEU A 154 5.74 -18.24 -14.52
CA LEU A 154 4.98 -19.45 -14.18
C LEU A 154 3.79 -19.66 -15.14
N PRO A 155 3.69 -20.84 -15.80
CA PRO A 155 2.48 -21.18 -16.54
C PRO A 155 1.30 -21.27 -15.55
N PRO A 156 0.08 -20.85 -15.96
CA PRO A 156 -1.08 -20.85 -15.07
C PRO A 156 -1.37 -22.29 -14.62
N PHE A 157 -1.15 -22.56 -13.33
CA PHE A 157 -1.53 -23.82 -12.70
C PHE A 157 -2.88 -23.62 -12.01
N ASP A 158 -3.94 -24.17 -12.60
CA ASP A 158 -5.28 -24.12 -11.99
C ASP A 158 -5.44 -25.28 -10.98
N GLN A 159 -5.42 -24.95 -9.69
CA GLN A 159 -5.64 -25.93 -8.62
C GLN A 159 -7.03 -26.58 -8.68
N LEU A 160 -8.02 -25.93 -9.29
CA LEU A 160 -9.37 -26.49 -9.47
C LEU A 160 -9.44 -27.44 -10.67
N ALA A 161 -8.53 -27.31 -11.63
CA ALA A 161 -8.40 -28.23 -12.77
C ALA A 161 -7.51 -29.45 -12.46
N GLY A 162 -6.89 -29.49 -11.28
CA GLY A 162 -6.15 -30.65 -10.81
C GLY A 162 -7.05 -31.89 -10.67
N PRO A 163 -6.51 -33.11 -10.85
CA PRO A 163 -7.29 -34.33 -10.66
C PRO A 163 -7.88 -34.34 -9.24
N THR A 164 -9.19 -34.56 -9.14
CA THR A 164 -9.86 -34.69 -7.83
C THR A 164 -9.25 -35.87 -7.05
N VAL A 165 -9.38 -35.88 -5.73
CA VAL A 165 -8.82 -36.96 -4.88
C VAL A 165 -9.31 -38.36 -5.31
N GLY A 166 -10.46 -38.45 -6.00
CA GLY A 166 -10.96 -39.70 -6.60
C GLY A 166 -10.39 -40.08 -7.98
N GLN A 167 -9.65 -39.20 -8.65
CA GLN A 167 -9.03 -39.41 -9.96
C GLN A 167 -7.54 -39.70 -9.88
N LEU A 168 -6.88 -39.36 -8.77
CA LEU A 168 -5.55 -39.87 -8.47
C LEU A 168 -5.71 -41.34 -8.09
N ALA A 169 -5.08 -42.24 -8.84
CA ALA A 169 -5.02 -43.66 -8.49
C ALA A 169 -4.61 -43.77 -7.02
N ASN A 170 -5.49 -44.34 -6.21
CA ASN A 170 -5.24 -44.48 -4.79
C ASN A 170 -3.90 -45.23 -4.64
N VAL A 171 -3.02 -44.84 -3.71
CA VAL A 171 -1.68 -45.46 -3.58
C VAL A 171 -1.79 -46.98 -3.37
N SER A 172 -2.94 -47.44 -2.84
CA SER A 172 -3.32 -48.85 -2.75
C SER A 172 -3.52 -49.55 -4.10
N GLU A 173 -4.09 -48.88 -5.12
CA GLU A 173 -4.31 -49.46 -6.46
C GLU A 173 -2.99 -49.65 -7.23
N VAL A 174 -2.03 -48.74 -7.04
CA VAL A 174 -0.68 -48.88 -7.64
C VAL A 174 0.05 -50.08 -7.03
N SER A 175 -0.08 -50.31 -5.73
CA SER A 175 0.53 -51.47 -5.06
C SER A 175 -0.06 -52.80 -5.57
N LEU A 176 -1.38 -52.87 -5.79
CA LEU A 176 -2.03 -54.10 -6.27
C LEU A 176 -1.61 -54.45 -7.71
N ARG A 177 -1.48 -53.47 -8.62
CA ARG A 177 -1.01 -53.74 -9.99
C ARG A 177 0.44 -54.23 -10.04
N SER A 178 1.29 -53.79 -9.11
CA SER A 178 2.70 -54.23 -9.08
C SER A 178 2.87 -55.69 -8.63
N LEU A 179 1.92 -56.22 -7.85
CA LEU A 179 1.94 -57.60 -7.36
C LEU A 179 1.45 -58.61 -8.40
N SER A 180 0.52 -58.21 -9.28
CA SER A 180 -0.03 -59.11 -10.31
C SER A 180 0.99 -59.51 -11.39
N VAL A 181 2.02 -58.69 -11.62
CA VAL A 181 3.04 -58.92 -12.66
C VAL A 181 4.07 -59.98 -12.25
N ARG A 182 4.22 -60.29 -10.95
CA ARG A 182 5.22 -61.25 -10.46
C ARG A 182 4.78 -62.72 -10.46
N HIS A 183 3.56 -63.05 -10.86
CA HIS A 183 3.05 -64.44 -10.85
C HIS A 183 2.90 -65.08 -12.24
N GLN A 184 3.48 -64.48 -13.28
CA GLN A 184 3.47 -65.03 -14.64
C GLN A 184 4.87 -65.34 -15.19
N ARG A 185 5.85 -65.63 -14.33
CA ARG A 185 7.15 -66.16 -14.76
C ARG A 185 7.44 -67.49 -14.10
#